data_AF-A0A0L0C9S6-F1
#
_entry.id   AF-A0A0L0C9S6-F1
#
_cell.length_a   1.000
_cell.length_b   1.000
_cell.length_c   1.000
_cell.angle_alpha   90.00
_cell.angle_beta   90.00
_cell.angle_gamma   90.00
#
_symmetry.space_group_name_H-M   'P 1'
#
loop_
_entity.id
_entity.type
_entity.pdbx_description
1 polymer ?
#
loop_
_entity_poly.entity_id
_entity_poly.type
_entity_poly.pdbx_seq_one_letter_code
_entity_poly.pdbx_strand_id
1 'polypeptide(L)'
;MVNLEMQSEDGRIDVFLQRLTFLFRQIARNFMRKNVLDDCDISIVDLYKNHMPIEEIYCGTEVDLYISTNNINIDIVKEIKENAKQFYIKFCEVLRTKVNFNNEVLMWFHKFTPENVISGNTSSIVPLLVKMFPNEIANFDSINNQFRALADVERLKSLKMKTYVVFGR
;
A
#
# COMPACT_ATOMS: atom_id res chain seq x y z
N MET A 1 10.42 9.77 -1.20
CA MET A 1 9.86 8.42 -1.46
C MET A 1 8.60 8.47 -2.33
N VAL A 2 7.54 9.23 -1.99
CA VAL A 2 6.35 9.36 -2.86
C VAL A 2 6.66 9.97 -4.23
N ASN A 3 7.55 10.98 -4.30
CA ASN A 3 7.92 11.62 -5.57
C ASN A 3 8.66 10.65 -6.52
N LEU A 4 9.45 9.71 -5.98
CA LEU A 4 10.18 8.70 -6.77
C LEU A 4 9.22 7.64 -7.35
N GLU A 5 8.18 7.23 -6.61
CA GLU A 5 7.13 6.34 -7.13
C GLU A 5 6.26 7.02 -8.19
N MET A 6 6.07 8.34 -8.10
CA MET A 6 5.34 9.10 -9.14
C MET A 6 6.23 9.49 -10.33
N GLN A 7 7.54 9.34 -10.22
CA GLN A 7 8.55 9.66 -11.25
C GLN A 7 9.19 8.42 -11.87
N SER A 8 8.83 7.20 -11.46
CA SER A 8 9.34 6.00 -12.11
C SER A 8 8.78 5.90 -13.53
N GLU A 9 9.68 5.77 -14.51
CA GLU A 9 9.35 5.76 -15.95
C GLU A 9 8.37 4.65 -16.37
N ASP A 10 8.25 3.58 -15.56
CA ASP A 10 7.18 2.59 -15.69
C ASP A 10 6.04 2.90 -14.72
N GLY A 11 4.96 3.49 -15.24
CA GLY A 11 3.72 3.72 -14.49
C GLY A 11 3.09 2.40 -14.04
N ARG A 12 3.41 1.94 -12.83
CA ARG A 12 2.92 0.68 -12.25
C ARG A 12 1.60 0.87 -11.52
N ILE A 13 0.58 1.30 -12.27
CA ILE A 13 -0.77 1.57 -11.74
C ILE A 13 -1.42 0.33 -11.13
N ASP A 14 -1.05 -0.86 -11.61
CA ASP A 14 -1.48 -2.19 -11.15
C ASP A 14 -1.12 -2.47 -9.69
N VAL A 15 -0.01 -1.90 -9.20
CA VAL A 15 0.44 -2.06 -7.80
C VAL A 15 0.42 -0.75 -7.00
N PHE A 16 0.03 0.36 -7.60
CA PHE A 16 0.11 1.69 -6.99
C PHE A 16 -0.66 1.78 -5.67
N LEU A 17 -1.94 1.41 -5.67
CA LEU A 17 -2.77 1.46 -4.47
C LEU A 17 -2.26 0.50 -3.38
N GLN A 18 -1.79 -0.69 -3.76
CA GLN A 18 -1.22 -1.67 -2.84
C GLN A 18 0.05 -1.14 -2.17
N ARG A 19 0.94 -0.51 -2.94
CA ARG A 19 2.18 0.12 -2.44
C ARG A 19 1.90 1.27 -1.48
N LEU A 20 0.96 2.14 -1.83
CA LEU A 20 0.58 3.26 -0.96
C LEU A 20 -0.12 2.80 0.32
N THR A 21 -0.96 1.77 0.22
CA THR A 21 -1.58 1.11 1.38
C THR A 21 -0.52 0.51 2.29
N PHE A 22 0.47 -0.16 1.71
CA PHE A 22 1.60 -0.70 2.46
C PHE A 22 2.41 0.41 3.14
N LEU A 23 2.78 1.48 2.40
CA LEU A 23 3.50 2.63 2.95
C LEU A 23 2.74 3.27 4.11
N PHE A 24 1.44 3.52 3.94
CA PHE A 24 0.57 4.05 4.99
C PHE A 24 0.65 3.17 6.24
N ARG A 25 0.50 1.85 6.08
CA ARG A 25 0.56 0.89 7.20
C ARG A 25 1.94 0.87 7.87
N GLN A 26 3.04 0.96 7.10
CA GLN A 26 4.38 1.02 7.67
C GLN A 26 4.60 2.27 8.52
N ILE A 27 4.17 3.44 8.03
CA ILE A 27 4.26 4.68 8.81
C ILE A 27 3.37 4.63 10.05
N ALA A 28 2.14 4.14 9.90
CA ALA A 28 1.19 4.04 11.02
C ALA A 28 1.68 3.08 12.13
N ARG A 29 2.40 2.02 11.77
CA ARG A 29 2.99 1.07 12.73
C ARG A 29 3.99 1.70 13.69
N ASN A 30 4.54 2.87 13.36
CA ASN A 30 5.48 3.57 14.24
C ASN A 30 4.80 4.24 15.44
N PHE A 31 3.47 4.46 15.40
CA PHE A 31 2.76 5.18 16.47
C PHE A 31 1.38 4.64 16.85
N MET A 32 0.79 3.74 16.06
CA MET A 32 -0.48 3.08 16.37
C MET A 32 -0.29 1.64 16.84
N ARG A 33 -1.19 1.16 17.69
CA ARG A 33 -1.17 -0.24 18.14
C ARG A 33 -1.42 -1.19 16.98
N LYS A 34 -0.64 -2.28 16.92
CA LYS A 34 -0.66 -3.26 15.83
C LYS A 34 -2.05 -3.86 15.59
N ASN A 35 -2.78 -4.22 16.65
CA ASN A 35 -4.12 -4.80 16.57
C ASN A 35 -5.13 -3.87 15.86
N VAL A 36 -5.00 -2.56 16.02
CA VAL A 36 -5.87 -1.60 15.33
C VAL A 36 -5.54 -1.54 13.84
N LEU A 37 -4.27 -1.61 13.47
CA LEU A 37 -3.88 -1.54 12.07
C LEU A 37 -4.25 -2.81 11.31
N ASP A 38 -3.99 -3.99 11.88
CA ASP A 38 -4.17 -5.25 11.16
C ASP A 38 -5.66 -5.51 10.81
N ASP A 39 -6.60 -5.08 11.65
CA ASP A 39 -8.04 -5.33 11.47
C ASP A 39 -8.82 -4.14 10.85
N CYS A 40 -8.20 -2.96 10.73
CA CYS A 40 -8.91 -1.75 10.29
C CYS A 40 -8.64 -1.40 8.82
N ASP A 41 -9.66 -0.86 8.17
CA ASP A 41 -9.52 -0.20 6.89
C ASP A 41 -8.79 1.14 7.06
N ILE A 42 -7.68 1.29 6.33
CA ILE A 42 -6.83 2.48 6.38
C ILE A 42 -7.53 3.73 5.83
N SER A 43 -8.61 3.57 5.07
CA SER A 43 -9.39 4.69 4.55
C SER A 43 -10.14 5.44 5.65
N ILE A 44 -10.48 4.75 6.75
CA ILE A 44 -11.30 5.28 7.84
C ILE A 44 -10.65 5.23 9.23
N VAL A 45 -9.48 4.61 9.40
CA VAL A 45 -8.86 4.48 10.74
C VAL A 45 -8.65 5.86 11.40
N ASP A 46 -9.06 6.00 12.65
CA ASP A 46 -8.91 7.25 13.41
C ASP A 46 -7.43 7.42 13.85
N LEU A 47 -6.73 8.37 13.22
CA LEU A 47 -5.31 8.61 13.46
C LEU A 47 -5.00 9.25 14.80
N TYR A 48 -6.01 9.73 15.53
CA TYR A 48 -5.84 10.40 16.83
C TYR A 48 -6.19 9.49 18.02
N LYS A 49 -6.54 8.22 17.75
CA LYS A 49 -6.90 7.23 18.77
C LYS A 49 -6.03 5.99 18.70
N ASN A 50 -6.04 5.24 19.80
CA ASN A 50 -5.37 3.95 19.93
C ASN A 50 -3.87 3.99 19.62
N HIS A 51 -3.21 5.06 20.03
CA HIS A 51 -1.75 5.16 19.98
C HIS A 51 -1.10 4.16 20.94
N MET A 52 0.11 3.76 20.60
CA MET A 52 0.99 3.13 21.57
C MET A 52 1.47 4.16 22.61
N PRO A 53 1.93 3.72 23.80
CA PRO A 53 2.61 4.59 24.75
C PRO A 53 3.76 5.36 24.08
N ILE A 54 4.03 6.59 24.55
CA ILE A 54 5.05 7.46 23.94
C ILE A 54 6.43 6.80 23.92
N GLU A 55 6.73 5.99 24.93
CA GLU A 55 7.97 5.24 25.08
C GLU A 55 8.16 4.19 23.98
N GLU A 56 7.07 3.63 23.46
CA GLU A 56 7.06 2.59 22.43
C GLU A 56 7.12 3.15 21.00
N ILE A 57 6.93 4.47 20.83
CA ILE A 57 6.99 5.10 19.51
C ILE A 57 8.38 4.92 18.90
N TYR A 58 8.39 4.35 17.70
CA TYR A 58 9.61 4.06 16.96
C TYR A 58 10.00 5.25 16.07
N CYS A 59 11.20 5.77 16.27
CA CYS A 59 11.72 6.94 15.53
C CYS A 59 12.80 6.57 14.49
N GLY A 60 13.04 5.27 14.28
CA GLY A 60 14.09 4.77 13.40
C GLY A 60 15.34 4.31 14.16
N THR A 61 16.04 3.33 13.57
CA THR A 61 17.19 2.66 14.17
C THR A 61 18.29 3.62 14.60
N GLU A 62 18.60 4.62 13.76
CA GLU A 62 19.64 5.61 14.05
C GLU A 62 19.31 6.46 15.29
N VAL A 63 18.03 6.82 15.46
CA VAL A 63 17.58 7.60 16.62
C VAL A 63 17.65 6.75 17.88
N ASP A 64 17.21 5.50 17.82
CA ASP A 64 17.30 4.57 18.96
C ASP A 64 18.75 4.28 19.35
N LEU A 65 19.64 4.11 18.37
CA LEU A 65 21.08 3.96 18.60
C LEU A 65 21.67 5.22 19.25
N TYR A 66 21.32 6.40 18.76
CA TYR A 66 21.81 7.66 19.30
C TYR A 66 21.35 7.88 20.75
N ILE A 67 20.08 7.60 21.06
CA ILE A 67 19.53 7.73 22.43
C ILE A 67 20.22 6.74 23.38
N SER A 68 20.37 5.48 22.96
CA SER A 68 20.96 4.43 23.79
C SER A 68 22.45 4.64 24.08
N THR A 69 23.17 5.30 23.17
CA THR A 69 24.62 5.53 23.31
C THR A 69 24.98 6.84 24.02
N ASN A 70 24.12 7.87 23.97
CA ASN A 70 24.46 9.22 24.46
C ASN A 70 23.81 9.60 25.81
N ASN A 71 23.18 8.65 26.51
CA ASN A 71 22.54 8.85 27.83
C ASN A 71 21.70 10.14 27.90
N ILE A 72 20.82 10.32 26.92
CA ILE A 72 20.00 11.52 26.77
C ILE A 72 18.94 11.59 27.87
N ASN A 73 18.66 12.80 28.35
CA ASN A 73 17.58 13.03 29.31
C ASN A 73 16.24 12.49 28.78
N ILE A 74 15.55 11.71 29.61
CA ILE A 74 14.28 11.05 29.28
C ILE A 74 13.19 12.03 28.85
N ASP A 75 13.16 13.25 29.40
CA ASP A 75 12.15 14.26 29.05
C ASP A 75 12.37 14.78 27.63
N ILE A 76 13.62 14.95 27.22
CA ILE A 76 14.00 15.31 25.84
C ILE A 76 13.62 14.18 24.88
N VAL A 77 13.86 12.92 25.27
CA VAL A 77 13.46 11.76 24.45
C VAL A 77 11.95 11.73 24.25
N LYS A 78 11.17 11.97 25.32
CA LYS A 78 9.70 12.03 25.22
C LYS A 78 9.23 13.14 24.28
N GLU A 79 9.84 14.32 24.37
CA GLU A 79 9.52 15.45 23.48
C GLU A 79 9.81 15.10 22.00
N ILE A 80 10.96 14.49 21.71
CA ILE A 80 11.30 14.03 20.35
C ILE A 80 10.27 13.02 19.84
N LYS A 81 9.92 12.02 20.65
CA LYS A 81 8.94 11.00 20.27
C LYS A 81 7.53 11.57 20.06
N GLU A 82 7.13 12.57 20.85
CA GLU A 82 5.85 13.26 20.66
C GLU A 82 5.83 14.04 19.34
N ASN A 83 6.92 14.76 19.04
CA ASN A 83 7.07 15.46 17.77
C ASN A 83 7.07 14.48 16.57
N ALA A 84 7.76 13.34 16.69
CA ALA A 84 7.75 12.29 15.67
C ALA A 84 6.34 11.72 15.46
N LYS A 85 5.59 11.47 16.54
CA LYS A 85 4.18 11.05 16.47
C LYS A 85 3.34 12.05 15.67
N GLN A 86 3.43 13.33 15.98
CA GLN A 86 2.68 14.37 15.26
C GLN A 86 3.06 14.42 13.78
N PHE A 87 4.35 14.25 13.47
CA PHE A 87 4.82 14.14 12.09
C PHE A 87 4.19 12.92 11.36
N TYR A 88 4.20 11.74 11.98
CA TYR A 88 3.62 10.53 11.37
C TYR A 88 2.11 10.64 11.16
N ILE A 89 1.37 11.20 12.14
CA ILE A 89 -0.05 11.50 12.00
C ILE A 89 -0.26 12.42 10.79
N LYS A 90 0.50 13.52 10.72
CA LYS A 90 0.34 14.48 9.64
C LYS A 90 0.68 13.91 8.27
N PHE A 91 1.71 13.06 8.20
CA PHE A 91 2.06 12.34 6.99
C PHE A 91 0.89 11.47 6.50
N CYS A 92 0.30 10.66 7.39
CA CYS A 92 -0.84 9.80 7.08
C CYS A 92 -2.07 10.60 6.65
N GLU A 93 -2.36 11.74 7.29
CA GLU A 93 -3.42 12.65 6.86
C GLU A 93 -3.21 13.15 5.43
N VAL A 94 -2.02 13.69 5.15
CA VAL A 94 -1.67 14.21 3.82
C VAL A 94 -1.72 13.11 2.77
N LEU A 95 -1.35 11.88 3.13
CA LEU A 95 -1.44 10.75 2.21
C LEU A 95 -2.89 10.42 1.87
N ARG A 96 -3.80 10.45 2.85
CA ARG A 96 -5.25 10.26 2.63
C ARG A 96 -5.89 11.37 1.81
N THR A 97 -5.46 12.61 1.96
CA THR A 97 -6.02 13.70 1.13
C THR A 97 -5.59 13.60 -0.33
N LYS A 98 -4.43 12.97 -0.59
CA LYS A 98 -3.89 12.79 -1.94
C LYS A 98 -4.33 11.50 -2.62
N VAL A 99 -4.77 10.50 -1.86
CA VAL A 99 -5.04 9.15 -2.35
C VAL A 99 -6.42 8.70 -1.90
N ASN A 100 -7.31 8.45 -2.86
CA ASN A 100 -8.57 7.79 -2.58
C ASN A 100 -8.34 6.28 -2.41
N PHE A 101 -8.16 5.84 -1.16
CA PHE A 101 -7.95 4.43 -0.81
C PHE A 101 -9.15 3.52 -1.12
N ASN A 102 -10.34 4.09 -1.28
CA ASN A 102 -11.58 3.39 -1.63
C ASN A 102 -11.92 3.50 -3.12
N ASN A 103 -10.96 3.91 -3.96
CA ASN A 103 -11.18 3.97 -5.39
C ASN A 103 -11.30 2.55 -5.95
N GLU A 104 -12.54 2.14 -6.23
CA GLU A 104 -12.83 0.80 -6.75
C GLU A 104 -12.06 0.47 -8.04
N VAL A 105 -11.83 1.45 -8.93
CA VAL A 105 -11.06 1.22 -10.16
C VAL A 105 -9.60 0.87 -9.82
N LEU A 106 -8.99 1.62 -8.90
CA LEU A 106 -7.63 1.33 -8.41
C LEU A 106 -7.54 -0.02 -7.69
N MET A 107 -8.57 -0.39 -6.93
CA MET A 107 -8.65 -1.72 -6.30
C MET A 107 -8.74 -2.85 -7.34
N TRP A 108 -9.38 -2.60 -8.48
CA TRP A 108 -9.47 -3.56 -9.57
C TRP A 108 -8.17 -3.72 -10.35
N PHE A 109 -7.35 -2.67 -10.49
CA PHE A 109 -6.09 -2.75 -11.22
C PHE A 109 -5.13 -3.82 -10.67
N HIS A 110 -5.18 -4.09 -9.36
CA HIS A 110 -4.42 -5.19 -8.75
C HIS A 110 -4.73 -6.55 -9.38
N LYS A 111 -5.96 -6.79 -9.88
CA LYS A 111 -6.32 -8.07 -10.52
C LYS A 111 -5.66 -8.28 -11.88
N PHE A 112 -5.10 -7.22 -12.47
CA PHE A 112 -4.34 -7.29 -13.74
C PHE A 112 -2.85 -7.51 -13.52
N THR A 113 -2.38 -7.60 -12.27
CA THR A 113 -0.99 -8.01 -12.02
C THR A 113 -0.78 -9.42 -12.60
N PRO A 114 0.40 -9.72 -13.18
CA PRO A 114 0.68 -11.05 -13.74
C PRO A 114 0.40 -12.17 -12.74
N GLU A 115 0.74 -11.97 -11.48
CA GLU A 115 0.48 -12.92 -10.40
C GLU A 115 -1.01 -13.28 -10.27
N ASN A 116 -1.89 -12.27 -10.22
CA ASN A 116 -3.32 -12.48 -10.08
C ASN A 116 -3.96 -13.04 -11.34
N VAL A 117 -3.54 -12.59 -12.52
CA VAL A 117 -4.03 -13.13 -13.80
C VAL A 117 -3.68 -14.62 -13.92
N ILE A 118 -2.44 -15.01 -13.61
CA ILE A 118 -1.98 -16.40 -13.68
C ILE A 118 -2.65 -17.27 -12.63
N SER A 119 -3.00 -16.72 -11.46
CA SER A 119 -3.67 -17.48 -10.40
C SER A 119 -5.05 -18.01 -10.80
N GLY A 120 -5.73 -17.37 -11.76
CA GLY A 120 -7.09 -17.72 -12.16
C GLY A 120 -8.16 -17.38 -11.11
N ASN A 121 -7.80 -16.70 -10.02
CA ASN A 121 -8.74 -16.36 -8.92
C ASN A 121 -9.80 -15.32 -9.32
N THR A 122 -9.57 -14.57 -10.40
CA THR A 122 -10.54 -13.62 -10.94
C THR A 122 -11.46 -14.33 -11.93
N SER A 123 -12.66 -14.68 -11.49
CA SER A 123 -13.64 -15.43 -12.29
C SER A 123 -14.24 -14.61 -13.45
N SER A 124 -14.36 -13.30 -13.28
CA SER A 124 -14.88 -12.39 -14.30
C SER A 124 -14.34 -10.97 -14.13
N ILE A 125 -13.99 -10.34 -15.25
CA ILE A 125 -13.64 -8.92 -15.33
C ILE A 125 -14.80 -8.05 -15.79
N VAL A 126 -15.93 -8.64 -16.19
CA VAL A 126 -17.12 -7.92 -16.67
C VAL A 126 -17.58 -6.81 -15.71
N PRO A 127 -17.64 -7.01 -14.37
CA PRO A 127 -18.04 -5.95 -13.46
C PRO A 127 -17.18 -4.67 -13.57
N LEU A 128 -15.87 -4.83 -13.82
CA LEU A 128 -14.98 -3.70 -14.05
C LEU A 128 -15.24 -3.04 -15.40
N LEU A 129 -15.38 -3.85 -16.44
CA LEU A 129 -15.60 -3.38 -17.80
C LEU A 129 -16.88 -2.54 -17.89
N VAL A 130 -17.95 -2.99 -17.25
CA VAL A 130 -19.21 -2.22 -17.15
C VAL A 130 -19.00 -0.91 -16.40
N LYS A 131 -18.18 -0.90 -15.36
CA LYS A 131 -17.93 0.31 -14.56
C LYS A 131 -17.05 1.34 -15.27
N MET A 132 -16.01 0.89 -15.97
CA MET A 132 -15.02 1.77 -16.61
C MET A 132 -15.40 2.16 -18.05
N PHE A 133 -16.02 1.24 -18.78
CA PHE A 133 -16.27 1.35 -20.21
C PHE A 133 -17.73 0.98 -20.55
N PRO A 134 -18.73 1.60 -19.89
CA PRO A 134 -20.13 1.19 -19.98
C PRO A 134 -20.69 1.18 -21.40
N ASN A 135 -20.16 2.05 -22.28
CA ASN A 135 -20.68 2.24 -23.64
C ASN A 135 -19.69 1.82 -24.75
N GLU A 136 -18.48 1.38 -24.40
CA GLU A 136 -17.42 1.13 -25.39
C GLU A 136 -17.26 -0.35 -25.73
N ILE A 137 -17.83 -1.24 -24.91
CA ILE A 137 -17.66 -2.68 -25.04
C ILE A 137 -18.92 -3.32 -25.63
N ALA A 138 -18.82 -3.68 -26.91
CA ALA A 138 -19.91 -4.36 -27.62
C ALA A 138 -20.03 -5.85 -27.26
N ASN A 139 -18.94 -6.48 -26.78
CA ASN A 139 -18.91 -7.92 -26.52
C ASN A 139 -18.12 -8.27 -25.24
N PHE A 140 -18.81 -8.23 -24.10
CA PHE A 140 -18.24 -8.57 -22.80
C PHE A 140 -17.77 -10.03 -22.71
N ASP A 141 -18.51 -10.96 -23.34
CA ASP A 141 -18.19 -12.39 -23.27
C ASP A 141 -16.85 -12.71 -23.94
N SER A 142 -16.61 -12.14 -25.12
CA SER A 142 -15.34 -12.31 -25.84
C SER A 142 -14.15 -11.83 -24.99
N ILE A 143 -14.24 -10.61 -24.43
CA ILE A 143 -13.17 -10.04 -23.62
C ILE A 143 -12.96 -10.85 -22.34
N ASN A 144 -14.04 -11.27 -21.67
CA ASN A 144 -13.94 -12.05 -20.45
C ASN A 144 -13.34 -13.44 -20.69
N ASN A 145 -13.68 -14.08 -21.81
CA ASN A 145 -13.09 -15.37 -22.20
C ASN A 145 -11.60 -15.23 -22.52
N GLN A 146 -11.20 -14.17 -23.24
CA GLN A 146 -9.79 -13.86 -23.50
C GLN A 146 -9.03 -13.65 -22.21
N PHE A 147 -9.59 -12.89 -21.26
CA PHE A 147 -8.96 -12.66 -19.96
C PHE A 147 -8.76 -13.96 -19.18
N ARG A 148 -9.77 -14.83 -19.12
CA ARG A 148 -9.67 -16.13 -18.43
C ARG A 148 -8.62 -17.03 -19.07
N ALA A 149 -8.49 -17.01 -20.40
CA ALA A 149 -7.47 -17.78 -21.11
C ALA A 149 -6.03 -17.32 -20.80
N LEU A 150 -5.83 -16.11 -20.28
CA LEU A 150 -4.48 -15.63 -19.88
C LEU A 150 -3.85 -16.49 -18.78
N ALA A 151 -4.64 -17.14 -17.92
CA ALA A 151 -4.13 -18.03 -16.89
C ALA A 151 -3.35 -19.23 -17.48
N ASP A 152 -3.72 -19.64 -18.70
CA ASP A 152 -3.13 -20.79 -19.39
C ASP A 152 -1.93 -20.42 -20.27
N VAL A 153 -1.67 -19.13 -20.48
CA VAL A 153 -0.57 -18.64 -21.33
C VAL A 153 0.78 -18.88 -20.64
N GLU A 154 1.55 -19.86 -21.15
CA GLU A 154 2.88 -20.23 -20.62
C GLU A 154 3.86 -19.06 -20.52
N ARG A 155 3.80 -18.12 -21.48
CA ARG A 155 4.63 -16.91 -21.46
C ARG A 155 4.39 -16.03 -20.24
N LEU A 156 3.15 -15.99 -19.71
CA LEU A 156 2.88 -15.24 -18.49
C LEU A 156 3.43 -15.99 -17.27
N LYS A 157 3.39 -17.32 -17.27
CA LYS A 157 3.97 -18.16 -16.20
C LYS A 157 5.47 -17.91 -16.01
N SER A 158 6.21 -17.58 -17.07
CA SER A 158 7.64 -17.23 -16.97
C SER A 158 7.92 -15.82 -16.42
N LEU A 159 6.94 -14.91 -16.40
CA LEU A 159 7.08 -13.58 -15.79
C LEU A 159 7.06 -13.62 -14.25
N LYS A 160 6.49 -14.66 -13.63
CA LYS A 160 6.52 -14.85 -12.16
C LYS A 160 7.93 -14.80 -11.58
N MET A 161 8.96 -15.17 -12.34
CA MET A 161 10.35 -15.22 -11.84
C MET A 161 11.06 -13.85 -11.81
N LYS A 162 10.59 -12.83 -12.55
CA LYS A 162 11.34 -11.56 -12.66
C LYS A 162 10.98 -10.51 -11.61
N THR A 163 9.79 -10.60 -11.00
CA THR A 163 9.28 -9.53 -10.12
C THR A 163 9.84 -9.60 -8.68
N TYR A 164 10.42 -10.73 -8.26
CA TYR A 164 10.87 -10.97 -6.88
C TYR A 164 12.25 -10.40 -6.51
N VAL A 165 12.99 -9.78 -7.44
CA VAL A 165 14.39 -9.35 -7.17
C VAL A 165 14.50 -7.93 -6.59
N VAL A 166 13.40 -7.18 -6.42
CA VAL A 166 13.50 -5.74 -6.04
C VAL A 166 13.29 -5.46 -4.54
N PHE A 167 12.93 -6.45 -3.71
CA PHE A 167 12.75 -6.24 -2.26
C PHE A 167 13.61 -7.17 -1.41
N GLY A 168 14.93 -7.12 -1.65
CA GLY A 168 15.90 -7.85 -0.85
C GLY A 168 17.31 -7.30 -1.00
N ARG A 169 17.52 -6.02 -0.66
CA ARG A 169 18.78 -5.47 -0.14
C ARG A 169 18.47 -4.27 0.75
#